data_AF-A0A381V541-F1
#
_entry.id   AF-A0A381V541-F1
#
_cell.length_a   1.000
_cell.length_b   1.000
_cell.length_c   1.000
_cell.angle_alpha   90.00
_cell.angle_beta   90.00
_cell.angle_gamma   90.00
#
_symmetry.space_group_name_H-M   'P 1'
#
loop_
_entity.id
_entity.type
_entity.pdbx_description
1 polymer ?
#
loop_
_entity_poly.entity_id
_entity_poly.type
_entity_poly.pdbx_seq_one_letter_code
_entity_poly.pdbx_strand_id
1 'polypeptide(L)'
;ELTKNISLGNYRSVPVIRFLDKDGIIMAIILDTPESRWYDMSSNKIHFIPLHQFSPLVDFTMGGWSLQVALEDVEIKAHYSLQMSIEEVDRISRVSLKFVPEAELGAIIFPHL
;
A
#
# COMPACT_ATOMS: atom_id res chain seq x y z
N GLU A 1 -10.75 22.87 -0.78
CA GLU A 1 -9.48 22.14 -0.54
C GLU A 1 -9.68 20.88 0.30
N LEU A 2 -10.31 20.95 1.48
CA LEU A 2 -10.58 19.78 2.34
C LEU A 2 -11.23 18.60 1.62
N THR A 3 -12.34 18.84 0.90
CA THR A 3 -13.04 17.86 0.06
C THR A 3 -12.10 17.13 -0.91
N LYS A 4 -11.28 17.89 -1.65
CA LYS A 4 -10.32 17.32 -2.60
C LYS A 4 -9.28 16.46 -1.89
N ASN A 5 -8.77 16.92 -0.74
CA ASN A 5 -7.76 16.19 0.03
C ASN A 5 -8.32 14.89 0.63
N ILE A 6 -9.57 14.90 1.09
CA ILE A 6 -10.28 13.70 1.56
C ILE A 6 -10.46 12.71 0.41
N SER A 7 -10.99 13.15 -0.74
CA SER A 7 -11.21 12.28 -1.90
C SER A 7 -9.92 11.71 -2.50
N LEU A 8 -8.80 12.42 -2.38
CA LEU A 8 -7.49 11.93 -2.83
C LEU A 8 -6.83 10.96 -1.83
N GLY A 9 -7.44 10.73 -0.67
CA GLY A 9 -6.85 9.91 0.38
C GLY A 9 -5.62 10.57 1.03
N ASN A 10 -5.46 11.90 0.97
CA ASN A 10 -4.32 12.60 1.59
C ASN A 10 -4.24 12.40 3.11
N TYR A 11 -5.36 12.02 3.73
CA TYR A 11 -5.46 11.71 5.16
C TYR A 11 -5.46 10.21 5.46
N ARG A 12 -5.34 9.36 4.41
CA ARG A 12 -5.24 7.91 4.53
C ARG A 12 -3.83 7.47 4.18
N SER A 13 -3.22 6.72 5.08
CA SER A 13 -1.94 6.07 4.84
C SER A 13 -2.12 4.57 4.84
N VAL A 14 -1.50 3.90 3.89
CA VAL A 14 -1.61 2.45 3.70
C VAL A 14 -0.24 1.78 3.83
N PRO A 15 -0.18 0.54 4.33
CA PRO A 15 1.06 -0.20 4.42
C PRO A 15 1.62 -0.55 3.03
N VAL A 16 2.88 -0.19 2.82
CA VAL A 16 3.70 -0.61 1.69
C VAL A 16 4.90 -1.37 2.22
N ILE A 17 4.97 -2.66 1.87
CA ILE A 17 6.08 -3.55 2.24
C ILE A 17 6.98 -3.72 1.04
N ARG A 18 8.27 -3.47 1.21
CA ARG A 18 9.27 -3.56 0.15
C ARG A 18 10.35 -4.54 0.56
N PHE A 19 10.67 -5.45 -0.34
CA PHE A 19 11.79 -6.37 -0.21
C PHE A 19 12.92 -5.84 -1.09
N LEU A 20 14.07 -5.59 -0.47
CA LEU A 20 15.22 -5.00 -1.14
C LEU A 20 16.40 -5.96 -1.11
N ASP A 21 17.17 -5.97 -2.19
CA ASP A 21 18.44 -6.70 -2.22
C ASP A 21 19.56 -5.94 -1.51
N LYS A 22 20.76 -6.52 -1.49
CA LYS A 22 21.98 -5.93 -0.89
C LYS A 22 22.39 -4.58 -1.49
N ASP A 23 22.01 -4.30 -2.74
CA ASP A 23 22.33 -3.06 -3.45
C ASP A 23 21.22 -2.01 -3.28
N GLY A 24 20.14 -2.36 -2.57
CA GLY A 24 19.00 -1.50 -2.32
C GLY A 24 17.98 -1.49 -3.45
N ILE A 25 18.09 -2.41 -4.41
CA ILE A 25 17.13 -2.57 -5.50
C ILE A 25 15.88 -3.26 -4.95
N ILE A 26 14.72 -2.71 -5.30
CA ILE A 26 13.43 -3.28 -4.90
C ILE A 26 13.17 -4.52 -5.75
N MET A 27 13.01 -5.66 -5.07
CA MET A 27 12.70 -6.97 -5.67
C MET A 27 11.21 -7.30 -5.64
N ALA A 28 10.52 -6.81 -4.60
CA ALA A 28 9.09 -7.03 -4.42
C ALA A 28 8.44 -5.87 -3.66
N ILE A 29 7.18 -5.61 -3.98
CA ILE A 29 6.31 -4.69 -3.27
C ILE A 29 4.99 -5.39 -2.97
N ILE A 30 4.61 -5.41 -1.69
CA ILE A 30 3.24 -5.69 -1.27
C ILE A 30 2.58 -4.35 -0.95
N LEU A 31 1.50 -4.05 -1.65
CA LEU A 31 0.67 -2.86 -1.42
C LEU A 31 -0.66 -3.34 -0.85
N ASP A 32 -0.93 -3.03 0.42
CA ASP A 32 -2.19 -3.41 1.05
C ASP A 32 -3.03 -2.15 1.30
N THR A 33 -4.07 -1.99 0.49
CA THR A 33 -4.86 -0.75 0.37
C THR A 33 -6.32 -1.10 0.11
N PRO A 34 -7.29 -0.32 0.62
CA PRO A 34 -8.70 -0.48 0.28
C PRO A 34 -9.05 -0.02 -1.14
N GLU A 35 -8.12 0.65 -1.83
CA GLU A 35 -8.36 1.26 -3.13
C GLU A 35 -8.23 0.23 -4.27
N SER A 36 -9.36 -0.18 -4.83
CA SER A 36 -9.43 -1.29 -5.79
C SER A 36 -8.71 -1.07 -7.11
N ARG A 37 -8.43 0.19 -7.49
CA ARG A 37 -7.71 0.52 -8.75
C ARG A 37 -6.32 -0.10 -8.83
N TRP A 38 -5.73 -0.49 -7.70
CA TRP A 38 -4.41 -1.12 -7.64
C TRP A 38 -4.45 -2.63 -7.85
N TYR A 39 -5.61 -3.29 -7.67
CA TYR A 39 -5.69 -4.75 -7.58
C TYR A 39 -5.41 -5.45 -8.91
N ASP A 40 -5.71 -4.79 -10.02
CA ASP A 40 -5.45 -5.31 -11.36
C ASP A 40 -4.05 -4.94 -11.88
N MET A 41 -3.26 -4.17 -11.12
CA MET A 41 -1.91 -3.79 -11.52
C MET A 41 -0.94 -4.95 -11.27
N SER A 42 -0.02 -5.14 -12.21
CA SER A 42 1.09 -6.09 -12.11
C SER A 42 2.36 -5.47 -12.65
N SER A 43 3.50 -6.12 -12.40
CA SER A 43 4.81 -5.68 -12.86
C SER A 43 5.51 -6.82 -13.59
N ASN A 44 6.28 -6.48 -14.63
CA ASN A 44 7.22 -7.40 -15.26
C ASN A 44 8.67 -7.25 -14.73
N LYS A 45 8.91 -6.32 -13.80
CA LYS A 45 10.22 -6.00 -13.22
C LYS A 45 10.41 -6.60 -11.83
N ILE A 46 9.33 -6.65 -11.05
CA ILE A 46 9.34 -7.04 -9.63
C ILE A 46 8.11 -7.87 -9.29
N HIS A 47 8.14 -8.55 -8.15
CA HIS A 47 6.92 -9.14 -7.58
C HIS A 47 6.04 -8.03 -6.99
N PHE A 48 5.01 -7.61 -7.72
CA PHE A 48 4.03 -6.63 -7.24
C PHE A 48 2.75 -7.32 -6.81
N ILE A 49 2.39 -7.19 -5.53
CA ILE A 49 1.25 -7.87 -4.92
C ILE A 49 0.32 -6.84 -4.28
N PRO A 50 -0.76 -6.46 -4.97
CA PRO A 50 -1.80 -5.66 -4.36
C PRO A 50 -2.73 -6.56 -3.51
N LEU A 51 -3.07 -6.12 -2.30
CA LEU A 51 -3.92 -6.81 -1.34
C LEU A 51 -4.91 -5.83 -0.68
N HIS A 52 -5.88 -6.40 0.06
CA HIS A 52 -6.84 -5.68 0.88
C HIS A 52 -7.09 -6.44 2.19
N GLN A 53 -6.09 -6.47 3.07
CA GLN A 53 -6.22 -6.94 4.45
C GLN A 53 -6.24 -5.77 5.45
N PHE A 54 -5.69 -4.62 5.05
CA PHE A 54 -5.66 -3.41 5.85
C PHE A 54 -6.89 -2.53 5.57
N SER A 55 -7.61 -2.20 6.62
CA SER A 55 -8.66 -1.19 6.60
C SER A 55 -8.19 0.06 7.34
N PRO A 56 -8.37 1.27 6.78
CA PRO A 56 -8.01 2.50 7.48
C PRO A 56 -8.91 2.68 8.73
N LEU A 57 -8.27 2.96 9.87
CA LEU A 57 -8.96 3.17 11.16
C LEU A 57 -9.82 4.44 11.20
N VAL A 58 -9.59 5.35 10.25
CA VAL A 58 -10.39 6.56 10.07
C VAL A 58 -10.87 6.61 8.62
N ASP A 59 -12.19 6.59 8.45
CA ASP A 59 -12.81 6.74 7.14
C ASP A 59 -13.62 8.05 7.06
N PHE A 60 -13.51 8.71 5.91
CA PHE A 60 -14.09 10.02 5.65
C PHE A 60 -15.05 9.92 4.47
N THR A 61 -16.35 9.95 4.74
CA THR A 61 -17.40 9.91 3.72
C THR A 61 -18.02 11.29 3.55
N MET A 62 -18.14 11.76 2.31
CA MET A 62 -18.66 13.08 2.01
C MET A 62 -20.00 13.00 1.27
N GLY A 63 -21.05 13.49 1.91
CA GLY A 63 -22.35 13.76 1.29
C GLY A 63 -22.46 15.25 0.98
N GLY A 64 -23.30 15.64 0.02
CA GLY A 64 -23.31 16.99 -0.58
C GLY A 64 -23.12 18.20 0.37
N TRP A 65 -23.64 18.15 1.59
CA TRP A 65 -23.46 19.19 2.61
C TRP A 65 -22.86 18.70 3.94
N SER A 66 -22.44 17.43 4.04
CA SER A 66 -21.97 16.83 5.29
C SER A 66 -20.70 16.00 5.11
N LEU A 67 -19.83 16.08 6.11
CA LEU A 67 -18.69 15.18 6.27
C LEU A 67 -19.01 14.21 7.41
N GLN A 68 -19.04 12.94 7.10
CA GLN A 68 -19.11 11.87 8.08
C GLN A 68 -17.70 11.32 8.32
N VAL A 69 -17.34 11.18 9.60
CA VAL A 69 -16.08 10.59 10.03
C VAL A 69 -16.41 9.37 10.86
N ALA A 70 -15.93 8.21 10.43
CA ALA A 70 -15.95 6.98 11.21
C ALA A 70 -14.57 6.75 11.80
N LEU A 71 -14.49 6.54 13.11
CA LEU A 71 -13.28 6.09 13.79
C LEU A 71 -13.54 4.72 14.36
N GLU A 72 -12.70 3.77 13.99
CA GLU A 72 -12.72 2.42 14.52
C GLU A 72 -11.45 2.16 15.32
N ASP A 73 -11.61 1.70 16.55
CA ASP A 73 -10.51 1.16 17.36
C ASP A 73 -10.53 -0.36 17.20
N VAL A 74 -9.77 -0.84 16.21
CA VAL A 74 -9.71 -2.26 15.84
C VAL A 74 -8.25 -2.72 15.74
N GLU A 75 -7.98 -3.89 16.32
CA GLU A 75 -6.70 -4.57 16.13
C GLU A 75 -6.74 -5.37 14.81
N ILE A 76 -6.01 -4.90 13.80
CA ILE A 76 -5.95 -5.55 12.49
C ILE A 76 -4.78 -6.53 12.46
N LYS A 77 -5.07 -7.83 12.30
CA LYS A 77 -4.07 -8.88 12.11
C LYS A 77 -3.87 -9.15 10.61
N ALA A 78 -2.89 -8.47 10.02
CA ALA A 78 -2.52 -8.68 8.62
C ALA A 78 -1.44 -9.76 8.48
N HIS A 79 -1.64 -10.69 7.55
CA HIS A 79 -0.72 -11.77 7.23
C HIS A 79 -0.30 -11.68 5.77
N TYR A 80 0.94 -11.25 5.56
CA TYR A 80 1.52 -11.09 4.22
C TYR A 80 2.32 -12.32 3.83
N SER A 81 2.08 -12.82 2.63
CA SER A 81 2.83 -13.93 2.05
C SER A 81 3.28 -13.57 0.64
N LEU A 82 4.50 -13.97 0.30
CA LEU A 82 5.12 -13.76 -1.00
C LEU A 82 5.86 -15.05 -1.38
N GLN A 83 5.62 -15.53 -2.59
CA GLN A 83 6.29 -16.71 -3.15
C GLN A 83 7.39 -16.25 -4.11
N MET A 84 8.60 -16.78 -3.91
CA MET A 84 9.80 -16.42 -4.66
C MET A 84 10.69 -17.65 -4.81
N SER A 85 11.59 -17.64 -5.80
CA SER A 85 12.61 -18.69 -5.91
C SER A 85 13.61 -18.60 -4.75
N ILE A 86 14.30 -19.71 -4.44
CA ILE A 86 15.33 -19.73 -3.39
C ILE A 86 16.43 -18.70 -3.70
N GLU A 87 16.84 -18.60 -4.97
CA GLU A 87 17.84 -17.64 -5.42
C GLU A 87 17.39 -16.18 -5.25
N GLU A 88 16.10 -15.90 -5.42
CA GLU A 88 15.58 -14.56 -5.18
C GLU A 88 15.52 -14.23 -3.70
N VAL A 89 15.09 -15.19 -2.86
CA VAL A 89 15.03 -15.03 -1.39
C VAL A 89 16.42 -14.76 -0.81
N ASP A 90 17.45 -15.48 -1.28
CA ASP A 90 18.83 -15.33 -0.80
C ASP A 90 19.43 -13.95 -1.08
N ARG A 91 18.89 -13.22 -2.06
CA ARG A 91 19.32 -11.85 -2.38
C ARG A 91 18.70 -10.80 -1.46
N ILE A 92 17.60 -11.11 -0.78
CA ILE A 92 16.90 -10.15 0.08
C ILE A 92 17.80 -9.81 1.26
N SER A 93 18.17 -8.54 1.37
CA SER A 93 18.96 -8.04 2.49
C SER A 93 18.12 -7.25 3.49
N ARG A 94 17.00 -6.67 3.04
CA ARG A 94 16.17 -5.80 3.88
C ARG A 94 14.70 -5.88 3.49
N VAL A 95 13.85 -5.93 4.52
CA VAL A 95 12.40 -5.72 4.38
C VAL A 95 12.05 -4.37 5.03
N SER A 96 11.33 -3.52 4.30
CA SER A 96 10.88 -2.21 4.77
C SER A 96 9.36 -2.16 4.76
N LEU A 97 8.76 -2.01 5.94
CA LEU A 97 7.35 -1.66 6.10
C LEU A 97 7.24 -0.15 6.35
N LYS A 98 6.41 0.54 5.56
CA LYS A 98 6.08 1.95 5.78
C LYS A 98 4.61 2.21 5.53
N PHE A 99 4.02 3.08 6.32
CA PHE A 99 2.72 3.67 6.01
C PHE A 99 2.94 4.87 5.09
N VAL A 100 2.33 4.83 3.91
CA VAL A 100 2.49 5.84 2.87
C VAL A 100 1.13 6.48 2.58
N PRO A 101 1.05 7.82 2.50
CA PRO A 101 -0.17 8.49 2.06
C PRO A 101 -0.62 7.98 0.68
N GLU A 102 -1.91 7.70 0.51
CA GLU A 102 -2.40 7.10 -0.74
C GLU A 102 -2.11 7.95 -1.98
N ALA A 103 -2.09 9.27 -1.81
CA ALA A 103 -1.77 10.21 -2.87
C ALA A 103 -0.31 10.14 -3.35
N GLU A 104 0.60 9.63 -2.53
CA GLU A 104 2.03 9.48 -2.87
C GLU A 104 2.33 8.12 -3.52
N LEU A 105 1.42 7.15 -3.43
CA LEU A 105 1.63 5.78 -3.92
C LEU A 105 2.01 5.75 -5.41
N GLY A 106 1.41 6.59 -6.24
CA GLY A 106 1.73 6.64 -7.67
C GLY A 106 3.21 6.87 -7.93
N ALA A 107 3.82 7.81 -7.19
CA ALA A 107 5.24 8.12 -7.32
C ALA A 107 6.15 6.97 -6.87
N ILE A 108 5.71 6.17 -5.89
CA ILE A 108 6.47 5.04 -5.37
C ILE A 108 6.30 3.79 -6.23
N ILE A 109 5.10 3.52 -6.73
CA ILE A 109 4.75 2.24 -7.38
C ILE A 109 5.03 2.28 -8.89
N PHE A 110 4.66 3.35 -9.60
CA PHE A 110 4.75 3.39 -11.06
C PHE A 110 6.16 3.18 -11.65
N PRO A 111 7.27 3.59 -11.01
CA PRO A 111 8.60 3.26 -11.51
C PRO A 111 8.86 1.75 -11.62
N HIS A 112 8.15 0.94 -10.82
CA HIS A 112 8.34 -0.49 -10.71
C HIS A 112 7.28 -1.32 -11.44
N LEU A 113 6.19 -0.72 -11.92
CA LEU A 113 5.25 -1.41 -12.80
C LEU A 113 5.82 -1.61 -14.22
#